data_AF-A0A934VD10-F1
#
_entry.id   AF-A0A934VD10-F1
#
_cell.length_a   1.000
_cell.length_b   1.000
_cell.length_c   1.000
_cell.angle_alpha   90.00
_cell.angle_beta   90.00
_cell.angle_gamma   90.00
#
_symmetry.space_group_name_H-M   'P 1'
#
loop_
_entity.id
_entity.type
_entity.pdbx_description
1 polymer ?
#
loop_
_entity_poly.entity_id
_entity_poly.type
_entity_poly.pdbx_seq_one_letter_code
_entity_poly.pdbx_strand_id
1 'polypeptide(L)'
;MSDDYVDEPWTASDEQRLRFAGLFLLEYMINHPQIFQVWLERDDADLEPILEWLLVKEWILIREGKDYVPSEEGRNVIKRFMERYARFVYFFDVFSGVDLGAGEFAFAKYFEILDEQEWLDHLHDERFQDVRIAIAEHLGIDAVEIVFMSFIREDRFGRDAAGWQFDLLLGSVWDEILGVCNEAIDLHELGYQDGDRWIEGPVVAEDILQQGGALLGKLLARAEGELQGKGPSPSGGNEADRVVAPVTFPPASDFDFANYIEPANRDRFWEDNWDSDR
;
A
#
# COMPACT_ATOMS: atom_id res chain seq x y z
N MET A 1 30.74 -9.02 20.58
CA MET A 1 30.22 -7.88 21.35
C MET A 1 29.14 -7.32 20.48
N SER A 2 27.90 -7.80 20.70
CA SER A 2 26.73 -7.24 20.04
C SER A 2 26.57 -5.85 20.64
N ASP A 3 26.73 -4.82 19.82
CA ASP A 3 25.95 -3.62 20.08
C ASP A 3 24.50 -4.10 20.06
N ASP A 4 23.78 -3.92 21.17
CA ASP A 4 22.34 -4.13 21.23
C ASP A 4 21.73 -3.11 20.27
N TYR A 5 21.64 -3.49 18.99
CA TYR A 5 20.91 -2.74 17.98
C TYR A 5 19.45 -2.85 18.38
N VAL A 6 18.95 -1.79 19.02
CA VAL A 6 17.53 -1.64 19.28
C VAL A 6 17.02 -0.87 18.08
N ASP A 7 16.34 -1.56 17.17
CA ASP A 7 15.64 -0.88 16.08
C ASP A 7 14.68 0.15 16.70
N GLU A 8 14.76 1.38 16.19
CA GLU A 8 13.83 2.42 16.63
C GLU A 8 12.43 2.01 16.17
N PRO A 9 11.44 2.02 17.08
CA PRO A 9 10.10 1.60 16.71
C PRO A 9 9.57 2.48 15.58
N TRP A 10 8.82 1.88 14.67
CA TRP A 10 8.07 2.59 13.64
C TRP A 10 7.17 3.64 14.29
N THR A 11 7.25 4.86 13.77
CA THR A 11 6.40 5.98 14.18
C THR A 11 5.79 6.64 12.95
N ALA A 12 4.69 7.36 13.16
CA ALA A 12 4.07 8.17 12.13
C ALA A 12 3.87 9.60 12.64
N SER A 13 4.44 10.58 11.93
CA SER A 13 4.26 12.00 12.28
C SER A 13 2.84 12.47 11.95
N ASP A 14 2.38 13.54 12.58
CA ASP A 14 1.08 14.14 12.26
C ASP A 14 0.97 14.54 10.79
N GLU A 15 2.07 15.01 10.18
CA GLU A 15 2.12 15.33 8.75
C GLU A 15 2.01 14.08 7.88
N GLN A 16 2.65 12.97 8.25
CA GLN A 16 2.56 11.71 7.52
C GLN A 16 1.14 11.12 7.58
N ARG A 17 0.50 11.20 8.76
CA ARG A 17 -0.91 10.80 8.95
C ARG A 17 -1.84 11.66 8.10
N LEU A 18 -1.68 12.99 8.13
CA LEU A 18 -2.41 13.93 7.29
C LEU A 18 -2.21 13.65 5.80
N ARG A 19 -0.99 13.33 5.38
CA ARG A 19 -0.66 12.97 4.00
C ARG A 19 -1.43 11.73 3.55
N PHE A 20 -1.40 10.66 4.33
CA PHE A 20 -2.09 9.41 4.00
C PHE A 20 -3.62 9.59 4.00
N ALA A 21 -4.17 10.29 5.01
CA ALA A 21 -5.58 10.66 5.04
C ALA A 21 -5.99 11.51 3.83
N GLY A 22 -5.13 12.47 3.44
CA GLY A 22 -5.31 13.30 2.25
C GLY A 22 -5.30 12.51 0.95
N LEU A 23 -4.39 11.54 0.79
CA LEU A 23 -4.36 10.64 -0.37
C LEU A 23 -5.64 9.81 -0.46
N PHE A 24 -6.11 9.25 0.66
CA PHE A 24 -7.35 8.50 0.70
C PHE A 24 -8.56 9.36 0.33
N LEU A 25 -8.67 10.55 0.92
CA LEU A 25 -9.78 11.47 0.62
C LEU A 25 -9.76 11.95 -0.83
N LEU A 26 -8.58 12.25 -1.36
CA LEU A 26 -8.42 12.72 -2.74
C LEU A 26 -8.71 11.60 -3.76
N GLU A 27 -8.30 10.36 -3.47
CA GLU A 27 -8.70 9.18 -4.24
C GLU A 27 -10.22 9.04 -4.24
N TYR A 28 -10.86 9.19 -3.08
CA TYR A 28 -12.30 9.13 -2.94
C TYR A 28 -13.00 10.21 -3.78
N MET A 29 -12.55 11.47 -3.72
CA MET A 29 -13.07 12.56 -4.55
C MET A 29 -12.95 12.32 -6.07
N ILE A 30 -11.93 11.58 -6.52
CA ILE A 30 -11.64 11.37 -7.95
C ILE A 30 -12.32 10.11 -8.50
N ASN A 31 -12.19 8.99 -7.79
CA ASN A 31 -12.60 7.69 -8.28
C ASN A 31 -14.02 7.31 -7.87
N HIS A 32 -14.48 7.83 -6.73
CA HIS A 32 -15.82 7.67 -6.18
C HIS A 32 -16.47 9.05 -6.01
N PRO A 33 -16.81 9.74 -7.12
CA PRO A 33 -16.86 11.21 -7.25
C PRO A 33 -17.79 11.91 -6.24
N GLN A 34 -17.31 12.00 -5.00
CA GLN A 34 -17.95 12.65 -3.88
C GLN A 34 -17.49 14.10 -3.87
N ILE A 35 -18.45 15.01 -3.84
CA ILE A 35 -18.18 16.45 -3.79
C ILE A 35 -18.46 16.90 -2.37
N PHE A 36 -17.45 17.51 -1.74
CA PHE A 36 -17.57 18.12 -0.42
C PHE A 36 -17.87 19.61 -0.58
N GLN A 37 -18.85 20.11 0.15
CA GLN A 37 -19.15 21.54 0.17
C GLN A 37 -18.18 22.27 1.11
N VAL A 38 -17.88 23.54 0.80
CA VAL A 38 -17.06 24.41 1.66
C VAL A 38 -17.69 24.59 3.04
N TRP A 39 -19.03 24.61 3.10
CA TRP A 39 -19.77 24.60 4.35
C TRP A 39 -20.00 23.15 4.77
N LEU A 40 -19.00 22.58 5.45
CA LEU A 40 -19.06 21.21 5.95
C LEU A 40 -20.13 21.11 7.05
N GLU A 41 -20.95 20.06 6.98
CA GLU A 41 -22.01 19.79 7.97
C GLU A 41 -21.86 18.36 8.50
N ARG A 42 -22.25 18.15 9.77
CA ARG A 42 -22.23 16.81 10.43
C ARG A 42 -20.82 16.21 10.40
N ASP A 43 -20.72 14.93 10.07
CA ASP A 43 -19.49 14.14 10.06
C ASP A 43 -18.47 14.65 9.04
N ASP A 44 -18.89 15.38 8.00
CA ASP A 44 -17.97 15.98 7.03
C ASP A 44 -17.14 17.12 7.66
N ALA A 45 -17.55 17.68 8.80
CA ALA A 45 -16.76 18.68 9.52
C ALA A 45 -15.43 18.11 10.04
N ASP A 46 -15.37 16.81 10.32
CA ASP A 46 -14.15 16.14 10.76
C ASP A 46 -13.09 16.06 9.62
N LEU A 47 -13.50 16.27 8.37
CA LEU A 47 -12.59 16.33 7.22
C LEU A 47 -11.92 17.70 7.04
N GLU A 48 -12.35 18.73 7.77
CA GLU A 48 -11.85 20.10 7.62
C GLU A 48 -10.30 20.17 7.66
N PRO A 49 -9.59 19.53 8.61
CA PRO A 49 -8.13 19.58 8.64
C PRO A 49 -7.48 18.95 7.40
N ILE A 50 -8.07 17.88 6.85
CA ILE A 50 -7.56 17.23 5.63
C ILE A 50 -7.81 18.12 4.43
N LEU A 51 -9.01 18.69 4.29
CA LEU A 51 -9.39 19.55 3.17
C LEU A 51 -8.58 20.84 3.15
N GLU A 52 -8.33 21.45 4.31
CA GLU A 52 -7.41 22.59 4.44
C GLU A 52 -5.99 22.23 4.02
N TRP A 53 -5.48 21.07 4.47
CA TRP A 53 -4.15 20.60 4.09
C TRP A 53 -4.04 20.35 2.58
N LEU A 54 -5.05 19.71 1.97
CA LEU A 54 -5.12 19.47 0.52
C LEU A 54 -5.19 20.77 -0.28
N LEU A 55 -5.88 21.80 0.23
CA LEU A 55 -5.90 23.14 -0.37
C LEU A 55 -4.51 23.79 -0.33
N VAL A 56 -3.84 23.73 0.82
CA VAL A 56 -2.49 24.29 1.00
C VAL A 56 -1.49 23.61 0.06
N LYS A 57 -1.63 22.30 -0.17
CA LYS A 57 -0.83 21.54 -1.14
C LYS A 57 -1.26 21.75 -2.61
N GLU A 58 -2.31 22.55 -2.85
CA GLU A 58 -2.89 22.79 -4.19
C GLU A 58 -3.42 21.53 -4.90
N TRP A 59 -3.72 20.47 -4.15
CA TRP A 59 -4.25 19.20 -4.70
C TRP A 59 -5.76 19.26 -4.92
N ILE A 60 -6.43 20.16 -4.22
CA ILE A 60 -7.83 20.52 -4.45
C ILE A 60 -7.96 22.03 -4.60
N LEU A 61 -9.10 22.48 -5.12
CA LEU A 61 -9.45 23.89 -5.26
C LEU A 61 -10.94 24.11 -4.95
N ILE A 62 -11.30 25.35 -4.63
CA ILE A 62 -12.70 25.72 -4.43
C ILE A 62 -13.31 26.20 -5.74
N ARG A 63 -14.28 25.45 -6.26
CA ARG A 63 -15.03 25.83 -7.48
C ARG A 63 -16.27 26.64 -7.10
N GLU A 64 -16.44 27.78 -7.75
CA GLU A 64 -17.59 28.70 -7.58
C GLU A 64 -17.86 29.12 -6.12
N GLY A 65 -16.87 29.04 -5.24
CA GLY A 65 -17.01 29.34 -3.82
C GLY A 65 -17.88 28.35 -3.04
N LYS A 66 -18.13 27.15 -3.58
CA LYS A 66 -19.09 26.19 -3.03
C LYS A 66 -18.52 24.81 -2.78
N ASP A 67 -17.75 24.29 -3.73
CA ASP A 67 -17.37 22.88 -3.76
C ASP A 67 -15.85 22.73 -3.73
N TYR A 68 -15.35 21.82 -2.91
CA TYR A 68 -14.00 21.29 -3.05
C TYR A 68 -13.96 20.34 -4.24
N VAL A 69 -13.04 20.58 -5.18
CA VAL A 69 -12.84 19.71 -6.34
C VAL A 69 -11.35 19.41 -6.55
N PRO A 70 -11.00 18.21 -7.06
CA PRO A 70 -9.62 17.88 -7.37
C PRO A 70 -9.00 18.84 -8.40
N SER A 71 -7.73 19.22 -8.20
CA SER A 71 -6.94 19.95 -9.18
C SER A 71 -6.25 18.99 -10.18
N GLU A 72 -5.60 19.54 -11.21
CA GLU A 72 -4.76 18.74 -12.10
C GLU A 72 -3.58 18.10 -11.35
N GLU A 73 -2.96 18.84 -10.42
CA GLU A 73 -1.86 18.30 -9.63
C GLU A 73 -2.35 17.24 -8.64
N GLY A 74 -3.48 17.44 -7.99
CA GLY A 74 -4.08 16.41 -7.15
C GLY A 74 -4.36 15.11 -7.93
N ARG A 75 -4.78 15.23 -9.18
CA ARG A 75 -4.93 14.06 -10.06
C ARG A 75 -3.60 13.38 -10.38
N ASN A 76 -2.53 14.15 -10.61
CA ASN A 76 -1.20 13.59 -10.83
C ASN A 76 -0.68 12.87 -9.58
N VAL A 77 -0.92 13.43 -8.39
CA VAL A 77 -0.60 12.82 -7.10
C VAL A 77 -1.32 11.49 -6.94
N ILE A 78 -2.63 11.44 -7.20
CA ILE A 78 -3.38 10.16 -7.15
C ILE A 78 -2.91 9.19 -8.21
N LYS A 79 -2.50 9.64 -9.40
CA LYS A 79 -1.88 8.74 -10.38
C LYS A 79 -0.61 8.09 -9.84
N ARG A 80 0.30 8.88 -9.25
CA ARG A 80 1.54 8.35 -8.64
C ARG A 80 1.23 7.41 -7.47
N PHE A 81 0.29 7.78 -6.60
CA PHE A 81 -0.16 6.95 -5.50
C PHE A 81 -0.77 5.62 -5.99
N MET A 82 -1.66 5.64 -6.99
CA MET A 82 -2.26 4.43 -7.55
C MET A 82 -1.24 3.54 -8.26
N GLU A 83 -0.20 4.12 -8.86
CA GLU A 83 0.94 3.34 -9.37
C GLU A 83 1.71 2.64 -8.24
N ARG A 84 1.99 3.33 -7.12
CA ARG A 84 2.62 2.70 -5.94
C ARG A 84 1.70 1.66 -5.30
N TYR A 85 0.42 1.96 -5.18
CA TYR A 85 -0.56 1.06 -4.58
C TYR A 85 -0.74 -0.21 -5.42
N ALA A 86 -0.77 -0.08 -6.75
CA ALA A 86 -0.78 -1.24 -7.62
C ALA A 86 0.46 -2.11 -7.49
N ARG A 87 1.63 -1.47 -7.36
CA ARG A 87 2.85 -2.21 -7.05
C ARG A 87 2.73 -2.91 -5.70
N PHE A 88 2.23 -2.26 -4.66
CA PHE A 88 1.98 -2.90 -3.37
C PHE A 88 1.12 -4.17 -3.51
N VAL A 89 -0.05 -4.06 -4.15
CA VAL A 89 -0.97 -5.18 -4.31
C VAL A 89 -0.36 -6.31 -5.13
N TYR A 90 0.31 -6.00 -6.26
CA TYR A 90 0.88 -7.03 -7.11
C TYR A 90 2.17 -7.64 -6.55
N PHE A 91 2.98 -6.87 -5.84
CA PHE A 91 4.32 -7.25 -5.43
C PHE A 91 4.39 -7.76 -3.99
N PHE A 92 3.86 -7.00 -3.04
CA PHE A 92 4.17 -7.24 -1.63
C PHE A 92 3.42 -8.43 -1.05
N ASP A 93 2.27 -8.79 -1.63
CA ASP A 93 1.46 -9.91 -1.14
C ASP A 93 2.20 -11.24 -1.15
N VAL A 94 3.07 -11.49 -2.13
CA VAL A 94 3.83 -12.74 -2.17
C VAL A 94 4.65 -12.96 -0.89
N PHE A 95 5.06 -11.87 -0.23
CA PHE A 95 5.87 -11.89 0.99
C PHE A 95 5.04 -11.99 2.28
N SER A 96 3.71 -12.03 2.22
CA SER A 96 2.88 -12.20 3.41
C SER A 96 2.77 -13.65 3.90
N GLY A 97 3.27 -14.61 3.13
CA GLY A 97 3.24 -16.02 3.48
C GLY A 97 4.51 -16.75 3.07
N VAL A 98 5.59 -16.56 3.84
CA VAL A 98 6.91 -17.15 3.60
C VAL A 98 7.23 -18.18 4.68
N ASP A 99 7.49 -19.42 4.29
CA ASP A 99 8.05 -20.44 5.17
C ASP A 99 9.57 -20.29 5.17
N LEU A 100 10.10 -19.58 6.17
CA LEU A 100 11.54 -19.29 6.30
C LEU A 100 12.38 -20.56 6.49
N GLY A 101 11.79 -21.64 7.00
CA GLY A 101 12.50 -22.91 7.22
C GLY A 101 12.62 -23.74 5.95
N ALA A 102 11.56 -23.76 5.13
CA ALA A 102 11.52 -24.53 3.89
C ALA A 102 11.95 -23.72 2.64
N GLY A 103 11.96 -22.39 2.72
CA GLY A 103 12.14 -21.52 1.55
C GLY A 103 10.94 -21.57 0.60
N GLU A 104 9.74 -21.74 1.15
CA GLU A 104 8.50 -21.87 0.37
C GLU A 104 7.60 -20.63 0.52
N PHE A 105 6.80 -20.37 -0.50
CA PHE A 105 5.83 -19.27 -0.51
C PHE A 105 4.41 -19.83 -0.58
N ALA A 106 3.51 -19.35 0.27
CA ALA A 106 2.09 -19.72 0.25
C ALA A 106 1.47 -19.53 -1.13
N PHE A 107 1.86 -18.43 -1.80
CA PHE A 107 1.43 -18.03 -3.15
C PHE A 107 1.84 -18.99 -4.27
N ALA A 108 2.73 -19.96 -4.01
CA ALA A 108 2.99 -21.03 -4.96
C ALA A 108 1.71 -21.84 -5.29
N LYS A 109 0.74 -21.87 -4.36
CA LYS A 109 -0.55 -22.57 -4.52
C LYS A 109 -1.71 -21.66 -4.91
N TYR A 110 -1.46 -20.39 -5.25
CA TYR A 110 -2.53 -19.39 -5.47
C TYR A 110 -3.57 -19.83 -6.52
N PHE A 111 -3.14 -20.47 -7.61
CA PHE A 111 -4.05 -20.99 -8.65
C PHE A 111 -4.51 -22.44 -8.43
N GLU A 112 -4.07 -23.08 -7.35
CA GLU A 112 -4.43 -24.46 -7.00
C GLU A 112 -5.57 -24.50 -5.98
N ILE A 113 -5.60 -23.52 -5.07
CA ILE A 113 -6.64 -23.35 -4.06
C ILE A 113 -7.65 -22.31 -4.57
N LEU A 114 -8.83 -22.77 -4.98
CA LEU A 114 -9.85 -21.91 -5.60
C LEU A 114 -10.91 -21.43 -4.61
N ASP A 115 -11.04 -22.10 -3.47
CA ASP A 115 -11.96 -21.69 -2.40
C ASP A 115 -11.30 -20.61 -1.54
N GLU A 116 -12.03 -19.52 -1.30
CA GLU A 116 -11.52 -18.35 -0.58
C GLU A 116 -11.19 -18.68 0.88
N GLN A 117 -12.02 -19.49 1.54
CA GLN A 117 -11.78 -19.86 2.93
C GLN A 117 -10.59 -20.83 3.03
N GLU A 118 -10.49 -21.81 2.13
CA GLU A 118 -9.34 -22.70 2.05
C GLU A 118 -8.03 -21.92 1.78
N TRP A 119 -8.09 -20.88 0.95
CA TRP A 119 -6.96 -19.99 0.71
C TRP A 119 -6.53 -19.24 1.96
N LEU A 120 -7.49 -18.65 2.69
CA LEU A 120 -7.22 -17.96 3.95
C LEU A 120 -6.64 -18.91 5.01
N ASP A 121 -7.21 -20.11 5.13
CA ASP A 121 -6.73 -21.13 6.07
C ASP A 121 -5.29 -21.59 5.74
N HIS A 122 -4.97 -21.74 4.44
CA HIS A 122 -3.61 -22.07 4.00
C HIS A 122 -2.63 -20.90 4.20
N LEU A 123 -3.04 -19.67 3.90
CA LEU A 123 -2.20 -18.48 4.05
C LEU A 123 -1.87 -18.19 5.52
N HIS A 124 -2.81 -18.45 6.44
CA HIS A 124 -2.65 -18.25 7.89
C HIS A 124 -2.12 -19.50 8.63
N ASP A 125 -1.61 -20.50 7.91
CA ASP A 125 -0.90 -21.63 8.53
C ASP A 125 0.33 -21.10 9.31
N GLU A 126 0.52 -21.60 10.54
CA GLU A 126 1.56 -21.13 11.47
C GLU A 126 2.99 -21.20 10.92
N ARG A 127 3.23 -22.04 9.90
CA ARG A 127 4.53 -22.14 9.23
C ARG A 127 4.88 -20.91 8.40
N PHE A 128 3.86 -20.18 7.91
CA PHE A 128 4.07 -19.01 7.09
C PHE A 128 4.23 -17.78 7.98
N GLN A 129 5.22 -16.96 7.63
CA GLN A 129 5.52 -15.70 8.26
C GLN A 129 5.25 -14.57 7.27
N ASP A 130 4.72 -13.46 7.78
CA ASP A 130 4.61 -12.22 7.01
C ASP A 130 5.92 -11.44 7.15
N VAL A 131 6.67 -11.35 6.05
CA VAL A 131 7.97 -10.66 6.02
C VAL A 131 7.90 -9.35 5.22
N ARG A 132 6.70 -8.83 4.94
CA ARG A 132 6.53 -7.60 4.15
C ARG A 132 7.25 -6.41 4.76
N ILE A 133 7.29 -6.31 6.09
CA ILE A 133 7.98 -5.21 6.80
C ILE A 133 9.50 -5.32 6.64
N ALA A 134 10.11 -6.46 6.97
CA ALA A 134 11.54 -6.71 6.72
C ALA A 134 11.94 -6.47 5.25
N ILE A 135 11.09 -6.86 4.29
CA ILE A 135 11.34 -6.62 2.87
C ILE A 135 11.22 -5.13 2.52
N ALA A 136 10.25 -4.41 3.09
CA ALA A 136 10.14 -2.96 2.93
C ALA A 136 11.37 -2.24 3.48
N GLU A 137 11.85 -2.62 4.67
CA GLU A 137 13.07 -2.12 5.29
C GLU A 137 14.30 -2.30 4.40
N HIS A 138 14.51 -3.53 3.89
CA HIS A 138 15.62 -3.83 2.98
C HIS A 138 15.57 -3.03 1.67
N LEU A 139 14.36 -2.68 1.22
CA LEU A 139 14.14 -1.88 0.02
C LEU A 139 14.20 -0.36 0.29
N GLY A 140 14.25 0.08 1.55
CA GLY A 140 14.17 1.49 1.93
C GLY A 140 12.78 2.10 1.73
N ILE A 141 11.72 1.28 1.82
CA ILE A 141 10.33 1.67 1.62
C ILE A 141 9.70 1.94 2.98
N ASP A 142 8.84 2.96 3.05
CA ASP A 142 8.06 3.32 4.24
C ASP A 142 7.06 2.20 4.58
N ALA A 143 7.39 1.38 5.59
CA ALA A 143 6.54 0.30 6.07
C ALA A 143 5.14 0.77 6.51
N VAL A 144 5.04 2.00 7.02
CA VAL A 144 3.75 2.59 7.43
C VAL A 144 2.86 2.80 6.19
N GLU A 145 3.43 3.20 5.04
CA GLU A 145 2.68 3.31 3.78
C GLU A 145 2.19 1.93 3.30
N ILE A 146 3.02 0.88 3.45
CA ILE A 146 2.68 -0.50 3.07
C ILE A 146 1.50 -1.04 3.90
N VAL A 147 1.53 -0.86 5.22
CA VAL A 147 0.44 -1.29 6.11
C VAL A 147 -0.81 -0.45 5.88
N PHE A 148 -0.67 0.86 5.67
CA PHE A 148 -1.78 1.73 5.29
C PHE A 148 -2.47 1.28 4.00
N MET A 149 -1.70 0.94 2.96
CA MET A 149 -2.22 0.38 1.71
C MET A 149 -2.92 -0.98 1.92
N SER A 150 -2.40 -1.80 2.84
CA SER A 150 -3.04 -3.07 3.24
C SER A 150 -4.41 -2.81 3.87
N PHE A 151 -4.52 -1.84 4.77
CA PHE A 151 -5.77 -1.48 5.43
C PHE A 151 -6.80 -0.91 4.45
N ILE A 152 -6.36 -0.14 3.44
CA ILE A 152 -7.26 0.29 2.36
C ILE A 152 -7.79 -0.92 1.60
N ARG A 153 -6.93 -1.88 1.25
CA ARG A 153 -7.33 -3.07 0.47
C ARG A 153 -8.32 -3.95 1.24
N GLU A 154 -8.14 -4.05 2.55
CA GLU A 154 -8.98 -4.83 3.45
C GLU A 154 -10.28 -4.11 3.84
N ASP A 155 -10.60 -2.97 3.20
CA ASP A 155 -11.75 -2.12 3.50
C ASP A 155 -11.83 -1.70 4.99
N ARG A 156 -10.68 -1.64 5.68
CA ARG A 156 -10.59 -1.26 7.11
C ARG A 156 -10.73 0.24 7.32
N PHE A 157 -10.47 1.04 6.28
CA PHE A 157 -10.93 2.43 6.18
C PHE A 157 -12.32 2.45 5.53
N GLY A 158 -13.32 1.91 6.22
CA GLY A 158 -14.65 1.65 5.67
C GLY A 158 -15.43 2.93 5.35
N ARG A 159 -15.62 3.23 4.06
CA ARG A 159 -16.34 4.42 3.54
C ARG A 159 -17.84 4.43 3.87
N ASP A 160 -18.38 3.28 4.25
CA ASP A 160 -19.80 3.06 4.53
C ASP A 160 -20.12 2.97 6.03
N ALA A 161 -19.09 3.05 6.89
CA ALA A 161 -19.25 3.04 8.34
C ALA A 161 -19.45 4.48 8.86
N ALA A 162 -20.38 4.67 9.79
CA ALA A 162 -20.56 5.98 10.44
C ALA A 162 -19.27 6.36 11.19
N GLY A 163 -18.71 7.54 10.92
CA GLY A 163 -17.51 8.07 11.59
C GLY A 163 -16.18 7.84 10.87
N TRP A 164 -16.16 7.29 9.64
CA TRP A 164 -14.91 7.05 8.91
C TRP A 164 -14.07 8.32 8.69
N GLN A 165 -14.73 9.48 8.56
CA GLN A 165 -14.08 10.79 8.44
C GLN A 165 -13.19 11.10 9.66
N PHE A 166 -13.67 10.75 10.84
CA PHE A 166 -12.95 10.92 12.11
C PHE A 166 -11.79 9.93 12.24
N ASP A 167 -12.02 8.68 11.82
CA ASP A 167 -11.03 7.59 11.91
C ASP A 167 -9.78 7.88 11.06
N LEU A 168 -9.91 8.63 9.96
CA LEU A 168 -8.77 9.00 9.10
C LEU A 168 -7.70 9.82 9.81
N LEU A 169 -8.08 10.69 10.76
CA LEU A 169 -7.13 11.60 11.43
C LEU A 169 -6.77 11.15 12.85
N LEU A 170 -7.76 10.66 13.61
CA LEU A 170 -7.67 10.57 15.07
C LEU A 170 -7.94 9.17 15.62
N GLY A 171 -8.16 8.18 14.75
CA GLY A 171 -8.57 6.84 15.15
C GLY A 171 -7.47 5.97 15.76
N SER A 172 -7.89 4.93 16.50
CA SER A 172 -7.05 3.79 16.92
C SER A 172 -6.41 3.07 15.72
N VAL A 173 -6.87 3.35 14.50
CA VAL A 173 -6.30 2.81 13.26
C VAL A 173 -4.82 3.11 13.10
N TRP A 174 -4.33 4.28 13.55
CA TRP A 174 -2.90 4.58 13.51
C TRP A 174 -2.11 3.78 14.53
N ASP A 175 -2.68 3.53 15.71
CA ASP A 175 -2.07 2.65 16.71
C ASP A 175 -2.03 1.20 16.21
N GLU A 176 -3.06 0.76 15.48
CA GLU A 176 -3.11 -0.55 14.82
C GLU A 176 -2.08 -0.67 13.69
N ILE A 177 -1.98 0.34 12.81
CA ILE A 177 -0.98 0.37 11.73
C ILE A 177 0.43 0.27 12.33
N LEU A 178 0.72 1.09 13.34
CA LEU A 178 2.02 1.08 14.01
C LEU A 178 2.24 -0.21 14.79
N GLY A 179 1.19 -0.79 15.39
CA GLY A 179 1.26 -2.11 16.02
C GLY A 179 1.69 -3.19 15.04
N VAL A 180 1.07 -3.25 13.85
CA VAL A 180 1.47 -4.18 12.78
C VAL A 180 2.92 -3.96 12.36
N CYS A 181 3.36 -2.72 12.15
CA CYS A 181 4.75 -2.46 11.78
C CYS A 181 5.75 -2.89 12.87
N ASN A 182 5.41 -2.67 14.15
CA ASN A 182 6.31 -2.93 15.28
C ASN A 182 6.27 -4.37 15.81
N GLU A 183 5.26 -5.15 15.45
CA GLU A 183 5.12 -6.57 15.82
C GLU A 183 5.56 -7.53 14.70
N ALA A 184 5.72 -7.03 13.47
CA ALA A 184 6.19 -7.81 12.35
C ALA A 184 7.67 -8.17 12.48
N ILE A 185 8.08 -9.24 11.79
CA ILE A 185 9.49 -9.61 11.67
C ILE A 185 10.25 -8.45 11.02
N ASP A 186 11.27 -7.94 11.72
CA ASP A 186 12.17 -6.91 11.21
C ASP A 186 13.31 -7.51 10.35
N LEU A 187 14.05 -6.65 9.65
CA LEU A 187 15.14 -7.08 8.78
C LEU A 187 16.24 -7.82 9.55
N HIS A 188 16.55 -7.43 10.77
CA HIS A 188 17.60 -8.06 11.57
C HIS A 188 17.18 -9.46 12.04
N GLU A 189 15.91 -9.64 12.42
CA GLU A 189 15.28 -10.88 12.86
C GLU A 189 15.23 -11.97 11.77
N LEU A 190 15.35 -11.60 10.49
CA LEU A 190 15.56 -12.58 9.41
C LEU A 190 16.92 -13.30 9.50
N GLY A 191 17.89 -12.73 10.22
CA GLY A 191 19.20 -13.33 10.39
C GLY A 191 19.16 -14.65 11.16
N TYR A 192 19.94 -15.64 10.74
CA TYR A 192 19.95 -16.94 11.40
C TYR A 192 21.34 -17.60 11.38
N GLN A 193 21.52 -18.55 12.30
CA GLN A 193 22.72 -19.37 12.40
C GLN A 193 22.59 -20.61 11.51
N ASP A 194 23.49 -20.77 10.54
CA ASP A 194 23.64 -21.96 9.71
C ASP A 194 24.97 -22.67 10.02
N GLY A 195 24.90 -23.73 10.86
CA GLY A 195 26.08 -24.42 11.35
C GLY A 195 27.01 -23.46 12.12
N ASP A 196 28.24 -23.28 11.65
CA ASP A 196 29.23 -22.37 12.24
C ASP A 196 29.18 -20.94 11.65
N ARG A 197 28.25 -20.66 10.74
CA ARG A 197 28.15 -19.38 10.03
C ARG A 197 26.87 -18.63 10.42
N TRP A 198 27.02 -17.35 10.74
CA TRP A 198 25.89 -16.42 10.82
C TRP A 198 25.52 -15.91 9.43
N ILE A 199 24.23 -15.94 9.09
CA ILE A 199 23.66 -15.36 7.88
C ILE A 199 22.90 -14.10 8.29
N GLU A 200 23.33 -12.95 7.77
CA GLU A 200 22.73 -11.65 8.08
C GLU A 200 21.35 -11.51 7.42
N GLY A 201 20.43 -10.84 8.12
CA GLY A 201 19.08 -10.57 7.63
C GLY A 201 18.99 -9.97 6.22
N PRO A 202 19.80 -8.96 5.84
CA PRO A 202 19.84 -8.43 4.47
C PRO A 202 20.20 -9.47 3.40
N VAL A 203 20.98 -10.50 3.75
CA VAL A 203 21.29 -11.61 2.82
C VAL A 203 20.07 -12.50 2.63
N VAL A 204 19.33 -12.75 3.70
CA VAL A 204 18.08 -13.54 3.66
C VAL A 204 16.99 -12.77 2.91
N ALA A 205 16.83 -11.47 3.17
CA ALA A 205 15.88 -10.61 2.48
C ALA A 205 16.14 -10.57 0.96
N GLU A 206 17.40 -10.50 0.54
CA GLU A 206 17.77 -10.55 -0.88
C GLU A 206 17.41 -11.89 -1.54
N ASP A 207 17.60 -13.01 -0.84
CA ASP A 207 17.21 -14.35 -1.32
C ASP A 207 15.68 -14.47 -1.43
N ILE A 208 14.94 -14.02 -0.39
CA ILE A 208 13.48 -13.97 -0.39
C ILE A 208 12.96 -13.13 -1.57
N LEU A 209 13.55 -11.95 -1.80
CA LEU A 209 13.20 -11.08 -2.93
C LEU A 209 13.38 -11.81 -4.26
N GLN A 210 14.53 -12.45 -4.48
CA GLN A 210 14.80 -13.16 -5.73
C GLN A 210 13.82 -14.31 -5.98
N GLN A 211 13.55 -15.11 -4.94
CA GLN A 211 12.61 -16.24 -5.04
C GLN A 211 11.16 -15.77 -5.22
N GLY A 212 10.72 -14.81 -4.41
CA GLY A 212 9.38 -14.23 -4.47
C GLY A 212 9.12 -13.52 -5.80
N GLY A 213 10.11 -12.82 -6.35
CA GLY A 213 10.02 -12.20 -7.67
C GLY A 213 9.91 -13.20 -8.81
N ALA A 214 10.69 -14.27 -8.75
CA ALA A 214 10.60 -15.35 -9.73
C ALA A 214 9.23 -16.06 -9.66
N LEU A 215 8.66 -16.21 -8.46
CA LEU A 215 7.30 -16.71 -8.28
C LEU A 215 6.26 -15.74 -8.86
N LEU A 216 6.35 -14.46 -8.50
CA LEU A 216 5.42 -13.43 -8.97
C LEU A 216 5.39 -13.35 -10.50
N GLY A 217 6.56 -13.37 -11.16
CA GLY A 217 6.63 -13.39 -12.61
C GLY A 217 5.87 -14.56 -13.24
N LYS A 218 5.90 -15.75 -12.60
CA LYS A 218 5.10 -16.91 -13.04
C LYS A 218 3.61 -16.71 -12.81
N LEU A 219 3.22 -16.14 -11.67
CA LEU A 219 1.82 -15.88 -11.33
C LEU A 219 1.19 -14.86 -12.29
N LEU A 220 1.90 -13.77 -12.58
CA LEU A 220 1.46 -12.74 -13.52
C LEU A 220 1.32 -13.30 -14.94
N ALA A 221 2.32 -14.03 -15.43
CA ALA A 221 2.27 -14.66 -16.75
C ALA A 221 1.10 -15.66 -16.87
N ARG A 222 0.80 -16.40 -15.80
CA ARG A 222 -0.35 -17.31 -15.74
C ARG A 222 -1.68 -16.55 -15.73
N ALA A 223 -1.79 -15.49 -14.91
CA ALA A 223 -2.98 -14.65 -14.85
C ALA A 223 -3.31 -14.06 -16.24
N GLU A 224 -2.31 -13.53 -16.95
CA GLU A 224 -2.50 -13.01 -18.32
C GLU A 224 -3.00 -14.09 -19.29
N GLY A 225 -2.43 -15.30 -19.22
CA GLY A 225 -2.86 -16.43 -20.03
C GLY A 225 -4.30 -16.87 -19.77
N GLU A 226 -4.76 -16.80 -18.51
CA GLU A 226 -6.14 -17.15 -18.13
C GLU A 226 -7.14 -15.99 -18.39
N LEU A 227 -6.70 -14.73 -18.32
CA LEU A 227 -7.51 -13.52 -18.50
C LEU A 227 -7.74 -13.10 -19.96
N GLN A 228 -6.92 -13.56 -20.92
CA GLN A 228 -7.16 -13.36 -22.36
C GLN A 228 -8.51 -13.91 -22.89
N GLY A 229 -9.35 -14.51 -22.02
CA GLY A 229 -10.72 -14.94 -22.32
C GLY A 229 -11.86 -14.09 -21.74
N LYS A 230 -11.62 -13.13 -20.83
CA LYS A 230 -12.68 -12.32 -20.20
C LYS A 230 -12.19 -10.91 -19.88
N GLY A 231 -12.40 -9.98 -20.81
CA GLY A 231 -12.23 -8.55 -20.52
C GLY A 231 -13.24 -8.08 -19.46
N PRO A 232 -12.83 -7.30 -18.45
CA PRO A 232 -13.78 -6.69 -17.53
C PRO A 232 -14.61 -5.64 -18.29
N SER A 233 -15.93 -5.76 -18.23
CA SER A 233 -16.81 -4.64 -18.54
C SER A 233 -16.68 -3.60 -17.43
N PRO A 234 -16.47 -2.31 -17.75
CA PRO A 234 -16.45 -1.26 -16.74
C PRO A 234 -17.80 -1.24 -16.00
N SER A 235 -17.77 -1.42 -14.68
CA SER A 235 -18.96 -1.21 -13.85
C SER A 235 -19.36 0.26 -13.93
N GLY A 236 -20.55 0.50 -14.48
CA GLY A 236 -21.09 1.82 -14.75
C GLY A 236 -21.39 2.61 -13.48
N GLY A 237 -20.48 3.52 -13.12
CA GLY A 237 -20.85 4.76 -12.48
C GLY A 237 -21.32 5.75 -13.55
N ASN A 238 -22.29 6.60 -13.23
CA ASN A 238 -22.84 7.58 -14.15
C ASN A 238 -21.75 8.60 -14.53
N GLU A 239 -21.09 8.39 -15.67
CA GLU A 239 -19.94 9.18 -16.15
C GLU A 239 -20.27 10.67 -16.30
N ALA A 240 -21.56 10.98 -16.45
CA ALA A 240 -22.11 12.33 -16.58
C ALA A 240 -21.94 13.23 -15.33
N ASP A 241 -21.74 12.64 -14.15
CA ASP A 241 -21.69 13.39 -12.88
C ASP A 241 -20.24 13.62 -12.38
N ARG A 242 -19.23 13.12 -13.10
CA ARG A 242 -17.82 13.23 -12.71
C ARG A 242 -17.24 14.60 -13.04
N VAL A 243 -16.58 15.22 -12.05
CA VAL A 243 -15.84 16.49 -12.25
C VAL A 243 -14.53 16.26 -13.01
N VAL A 244 -13.87 15.14 -12.74
CA VAL A 244 -12.63 14.70 -13.41
C VAL A 244 -12.71 13.23 -13.80
N ALA A 245 -11.97 12.84 -14.84
CA ALA A 245 -11.89 11.45 -15.24
C ALA A 245 -11.17 10.60 -14.16
N PRO A 246 -11.63 9.35 -13.91
CA PRO A 246 -11.02 8.47 -12.92
C PRO A 246 -9.51 8.28 -13.16
N VAL A 247 -8.80 7.98 -12.09
CA VAL A 247 -7.47 7.39 -12.12
C VAL A 247 -7.64 5.89 -11.95
N THR A 248 -7.28 5.13 -12.98
CA THR A 248 -7.39 3.67 -12.97
C THR A 248 -6.15 3.04 -12.37
N PHE A 249 -6.36 1.93 -11.66
CA PHE A 249 -5.31 1.05 -11.22
C PHE A 249 -4.54 0.49 -12.43
N PRO A 250 -3.19 0.60 -12.47
CA PRO A 250 -2.40 0.03 -13.56
C PRO A 250 -2.60 -1.49 -13.71
N PRO A 251 -2.58 -2.01 -14.94
CA PRO A 251 -2.65 -3.45 -15.17
C PRO A 251 -1.37 -4.14 -14.68
N ALA A 252 -1.51 -5.37 -14.22
CA ALA A 252 -0.37 -6.14 -13.72
C ALA A 252 0.70 -6.42 -14.80
N SER A 253 0.31 -6.39 -16.08
CA SER A 253 1.21 -6.53 -17.24
C SER A 253 2.27 -5.44 -17.33
N ASP A 254 2.04 -4.29 -16.70
CA ASP A 254 2.98 -3.17 -16.70
C ASP A 254 4.08 -3.34 -15.64
N PHE A 255 4.04 -4.43 -14.86
CA PHE A 255 4.97 -4.67 -13.76
C PHE A 255 6.22 -5.46 -14.21
N ASP A 256 7.38 -4.81 -14.14
CA ASP A 256 8.70 -5.44 -14.30
C ASP A 256 9.41 -5.53 -12.95
N PHE A 257 9.38 -6.74 -12.37
CA PHE A 257 9.97 -7.03 -11.07
C PHE A 257 11.48 -6.69 -11.00
N ALA A 258 12.23 -7.10 -12.03
CA ALA A 258 13.68 -6.94 -12.02
C ALA A 258 14.08 -5.47 -12.07
N ASN A 259 13.37 -4.68 -12.87
CA ASN A 259 13.57 -3.24 -12.92
C ASN A 259 13.19 -2.55 -11.61
N TYR A 260 12.21 -3.07 -10.87
CA TYR A 260 11.69 -2.47 -9.64
C TYR A 260 12.64 -2.62 -8.44
N ILE A 261 13.24 -3.81 -8.25
CA ILE A 261 14.14 -4.05 -7.11
C ILE A 261 15.56 -3.50 -7.32
N GLU A 262 15.88 -3.09 -8.55
CA GLU A 262 17.16 -2.48 -8.91
C GLU A 262 17.39 -1.20 -8.08
N PRO A 263 18.48 -1.10 -7.29
CA PRO A 263 18.74 0.04 -6.41
C PRO A 263 18.64 1.40 -7.11
N ALA A 264 19.11 1.49 -8.36
CA ALA A 264 19.07 2.74 -9.15
C ALA A 264 17.65 3.22 -9.51
N ASN A 265 16.65 2.36 -9.38
CA ASN A 265 15.25 2.67 -9.66
C ASN A 265 14.39 2.80 -8.39
N ARG A 266 14.88 2.39 -7.21
CA ARG A 266 14.13 2.43 -5.95
C ARG A 266 13.71 3.86 -5.60
N ASP A 267 14.65 4.79 -5.68
CA ASP A 267 14.44 6.22 -5.42
C ASP A 267 13.36 6.81 -6.34
N ARG A 268 13.36 6.45 -7.63
CA ARG A 268 12.38 6.96 -8.59
C ARG A 268 10.93 6.61 -8.25
N PHE A 269 10.70 5.53 -7.49
CA PHE A 269 9.36 5.02 -7.23
C PHE A 269 8.83 5.37 -5.84
N TRP A 270 9.70 5.69 -4.89
CA TRP A 270 9.37 5.92 -3.48
C TRP A 270 9.93 7.24 -2.93
N GLU A 271 11.01 7.79 -3.50
CA GLU A 271 11.39 9.20 -3.31
C GLU A 271 10.55 10.07 -4.23
N ASP A 272 9.30 10.28 -3.83
CA ASP A 272 8.72 11.56 -4.16
C ASP A 272 9.55 12.61 -3.37
N ASN A 273 10.18 13.53 -4.10
CA ASN A 273 10.74 14.78 -3.53
C ASN A 273 9.58 15.62 -2.97
N TRP A 274 8.91 15.14 -1.92
CA TRP A 274 7.84 15.83 -1.21
C TRP A 274 8.37 17.02 -0.41
N ASP A 275 9.66 17.01 -0.11
CA ASP A 275 10.41 18.02 0.65
C ASP A 275 11.06 19.09 -0.26
N SER A 276 10.58 19.31 -1.48
CA SER A 276 11.18 20.34 -2.36
C SER A 276 11.04 21.79 -1.87
N ASP A 277 10.47 22.00 -0.67
CA ASP A 277 10.44 23.28 0.04
C ASP A 277 11.38 23.30 1.27
N ARG A 278 12.66 22.97 1.07
CA ARG A 278 13.77 23.49 1.89
C ARG A 278 14.52 24.61 1.19
#